data_AF-A0A849PMC5-F1
#
_entry.id   AF-A0A849PMC5-F1
#
_cell.length_a   1.000
_cell.length_b   1.000
_cell.length_c   1.000
_cell.angle_alpha   90.00
_cell.angle_beta   90.00
_cell.angle_gamma   90.00
#
_symmetry.space_group_name_H-M   'P 1'
#
loop_
_entity.id
_entity.type
_entity.pdbx_description
1 polymer ?
#
loop_
_entity_poly.entity_id
_entity_poly.type
_entity_poly.pdbx_seq_one_letter_code
_entity_poly.pdbx_strand_id
1 'polypeptide(L)'
;MEKQVLEKINRYILPLCEKYKTVVKSVYISGSAVRKDFVEGSDIDILVIIDDTRDGFNPRVSDLINMNLREISKMAMDKDKLDLHIQAPKLLSVFWDMVRSGQPWIITQMKDAFVLYDPSGYIRPIQSLMNQGKLSGTKERAQVLINDAPKRIAEARKIFLEEITADLLSAMVESAQAVLMFAGVAPPASKNIGKEISERFVRTKIIPAKIVHDYENFYELTRKIDHGEITHISGKEIEKHLATVTEFIESMDKLFNVLDFMKKKKMVNDAYDKSMKACSAALKKVGTKEPKNHAEIMKHFKMHFVDTGLVSKDHLETLKMMHTNKKAFDSGKVSDISENDIYSSNVYASNLEKAIGDVKIDRAKSERSNGKKA
;
A
#
# COMPACT_ATOMS: atom_id res chain seq x y z
N MET A 1 59.12 5.09 -0.59
CA MET A 1 60.14 4.50 -1.48
C MET A 1 60.89 5.60 -2.23
N GLU A 2 62.22 5.54 -2.24
CA GLU A 2 63.05 6.50 -2.96
C GLU A 2 62.94 6.32 -4.47
N LYS A 3 63.01 7.44 -5.21
CA LYS A 3 62.90 7.46 -6.68
C LYS A 3 63.91 6.52 -7.35
N GLN A 4 65.12 6.42 -6.82
CA GLN A 4 66.18 5.57 -7.36
C GLN A 4 65.85 4.08 -7.25
N VAL A 5 65.25 3.64 -6.14
CA VAL A 5 64.81 2.24 -5.96
C VAL A 5 63.70 1.91 -6.96
N LEU A 6 62.74 2.81 -7.16
CA LEU A 6 61.67 2.65 -8.14
C LEU A 6 62.20 2.54 -9.58
N GLU A 7 63.17 3.38 -9.95
CA GLU A 7 63.82 3.31 -11.26
C GLU A 7 64.49 1.96 -11.47
N LYS A 8 65.19 1.43 -10.46
CA LYS A 8 65.81 0.10 -10.53
C LYS A 8 64.75 -1.00 -10.72
N ILE A 9 63.64 -0.98 -9.97
CA ILE A 9 62.54 -1.94 -10.12
C ILE A 9 61.96 -1.89 -11.53
N ASN A 10 61.70 -0.69 -12.05
CA ASN A 10 61.14 -0.49 -13.38
C ASN A 10 62.03 -1.06 -14.51
N ARG A 11 63.37 -1.02 -14.36
CA ARG A 11 64.29 -1.63 -15.33
C ARG A 11 64.07 -3.13 -15.51
N TYR A 12 63.60 -3.83 -14.47
CA TYR A 12 63.32 -5.25 -14.53
C TYR A 12 61.88 -5.57 -14.92
N ILE A 13 60.91 -4.83 -14.37
CA ILE A 13 59.48 -5.14 -14.51
C ILE A 13 58.90 -4.67 -15.85
N LEU A 14 59.25 -3.47 -16.32
CA LEU A 14 58.63 -2.91 -17.54
C LEU A 14 58.93 -3.72 -18.81
N PRO A 15 60.15 -4.27 -19.03
CA PRO A 15 60.40 -5.14 -20.19
C PRO A 15 59.52 -6.40 -20.22
N LEU A 16 59.20 -6.95 -19.05
CA LEU A 16 58.26 -8.08 -18.95
C LEU A 16 56.85 -7.64 -19.35
N CYS A 17 56.39 -6.49 -18.85
CA CYS A 17 55.09 -5.92 -19.20
C CYS A 17 54.98 -5.68 -20.71
N GLU A 18 56.02 -5.17 -21.38
CA GLU A 18 56.01 -4.98 -22.84
C GLU A 18 55.96 -6.32 -23.58
N LYS A 19 56.78 -7.29 -23.16
CA LYS A 19 56.79 -8.65 -23.74
C LYS A 19 55.42 -9.32 -23.67
N TYR A 20 54.69 -9.10 -22.57
CA TYR A 20 53.38 -9.73 -22.31
C TYR A 20 52.23 -8.73 -22.28
N LYS A 21 52.32 -7.60 -23.00
CA LYS A 21 51.36 -6.48 -22.91
C LYS A 21 49.90 -6.83 -23.20
N THR A 22 49.65 -7.91 -23.94
CA THR A 22 48.28 -8.37 -24.23
C THR A 22 47.69 -9.24 -23.12
N VAL A 23 48.52 -9.69 -22.17
CA VAL A 23 48.15 -10.65 -21.12
C VAL A 23 48.31 -10.02 -19.72
N VAL A 24 49.43 -9.36 -19.45
CA VAL A 24 49.65 -8.66 -18.17
C VAL A 24 48.82 -7.38 -18.17
N LYS A 25 47.89 -7.25 -17.21
CA LYS A 25 46.98 -6.09 -17.11
C LYS A 25 47.36 -5.11 -16.03
N SER A 26 48.01 -5.59 -14.98
CA SER A 26 48.46 -4.73 -13.90
C SER A 26 49.66 -5.35 -13.19
N VAL A 27 50.59 -4.48 -12.78
CA VAL A 27 51.69 -4.78 -11.87
C VAL A 27 51.75 -3.65 -10.86
N TYR A 28 51.71 -4.00 -9.58
CA TYR A 28 51.79 -3.02 -8.50
C TYR A 28 52.61 -3.58 -7.34
N ILE A 29 53.25 -2.67 -6.63
CA ILE A 29 53.92 -2.97 -5.36
C ILE A 29 52.85 -2.86 -4.26
N SER A 30 52.92 -3.75 -3.29
CA SER A 30 52.12 -3.65 -2.07
C SER A 30 53.00 -3.86 -0.84
N GLY A 31 52.40 -4.05 0.33
CA GLY A 31 53.14 -4.40 1.53
C GLY A 31 53.87 -3.24 2.19
N SER A 32 54.85 -3.58 3.03
CA SER A 32 55.63 -2.64 3.85
C SER A 32 56.45 -1.67 3.03
N ALA A 33 56.84 -2.03 1.81
CA ALA A 33 57.63 -1.19 0.91
C ALA A 33 56.91 0.10 0.45
N VAL A 34 55.57 0.09 0.43
CA VAL A 34 54.76 1.29 0.14
C VAL A 34 54.41 2.05 1.43
N ARG A 35 54.32 1.34 2.55
CA ARG A 35 54.10 1.96 3.87
C ARG A 35 55.38 2.71 4.30
N LYS A 36 55.25 3.66 5.23
CA LYS A 36 56.38 4.47 5.74
C LYS A 36 57.36 3.68 6.62
N ASP A 37 57.25 2.35 6.64
CA ASP A 37 58.02 1.43 7.48
C ASP A 37 59.12 0.71 6.69
N PHE A 38 59.38 1.12 5.44
CA PHE A 38 60.43 0.53 4.62
C PHE A 38 61.82 0.82 5.19
N VAL A 39 62.56 -0.24 5.50
CA VAL A 39 63.97 -0.20 5.90
C VAL A 39 64.82 -0.70 4.75
N GLU A 40 66.00 -0.12 4.56
CA GLU A 40 66.96 -0.59 3.56
C GLU A 40 67.25 -2.09 3.73
N GLY A 41 67.06 -2.87 2.68
CA GLY A 41 67.15 -4.34 2.70
C GLY A 41 65.84 -5.09 2.95
N SER A 42 64.71 -4.39 3.13
CA SER A 42 63.38 -5.03 3.22
C SER A 42 62.94 -5.60 1.86
N ASP A 43 62.14 -6.66 1.90
CA ASP A 43 61.50 -7.26 0.74
C ASP A 43 60.43 -6.34 0.12
N ILE A 44 60.30 -6.42 -1.20
CA ILE A 44 59.37 -5.62 -1.98
C ILE A 44 58.34 -6.55 -2.60
N ASP A 45 57.14 -6.58 -2.01
CA ASP A 45 56.00 -7.34 -2.51
C ASP A 45 55.54 -6.81 -3.87
N ILE A 46 55.62 -7.63 -4.91
CA ILE A 46 55.12 -7.30 -6.25
C ILE A 46 54.01 -8.27 -6.63
N LEU A 47 52.89 -7.71 -7.08
CA LEU A 47 51.75 -8.45 -7.58
C LEU A 47 51.57 -8.21 -9.07
N VAL A 48 51.24 -9.28 -9.79
CA VAL A 48 51.01 -9.28 -11.23
C VAL A 48 49.63 -9.85 -11.51
N ILE A 49 48.84 -9.13 -12.30
CA ILE A 49 47.52 -9.56 -12.76
C ILE A 49 47.59 -9.96 -14.24
N ILE A 50 47.13 -11.17 -14.54
CA ILE A 50 47.08 -11.76 -15.89
C ILE A 50 45.62 -11.90 -16.32
N ASP A 51 45.30 -11.42 -17.51
CA ASP A 51 43.97 -11.58 -18.13
C ASP A 51 43.77 -13.00 -18.67
N ASP A 52 43.05 -13.80 -17.89
CA ASP A 52 42.54 -15.12 -18.27
C ASP A 52 41.13 -15.08 -18.89
N THR A 53 40.52 -13.90 -18.98
CA THR A 53 39.15 -13.72 -19.50
C THR A 53 39.12 -13.52 -21.01
N ARG A 54 40.29 -13.36 -21.63
CA ARG A 54 40.43 -13.20 -23.08
C ARG A 54 40.15 -14.50 -23.85
N ASP A 55 39.64 -14.34 -25.06
CA ASP A 55 39.48 -15.45 -25.99
C ASP A 55 40.83 -16.12 -26.30
N GLY A 56 40.83 -17.45 -26.26
CA GLY A 56 42.03 -18.25 -26.53
C GLY A 56 43.11 -18.19 -25.46
N PHE A 57 42.79 -17.82 -24.21
CA PHE A 57 43.75 -17.86 -23.11
C PHE A 57 44.37 -19.26 -22.95
N ASN A 58 45.71 -19.31 -22.97
CA ASN A 58 46.47 -20.54 -22.75
C ASN A 58 47.09 -20.52 -21.35
N PRO A 59 46.70 -21.42 -20.43
CA PRO A 59 47.24 -21.48 -19.07
C PRO A 59 48.77 -21.55 -19.00
N ARG A 60 49.43 -22.15 -19.99
CA ARG A 60 50.91 -22.22 -20.04
C ARG A 60 51.58 -20.85 -20.10
N VAL A 61 50.88 -19.82 -20.56
CA VAL A 61 51.39 -18.43 -20.57
C VAL A 61 51.56 -17.93 -19.14
N SER A 62 50.66 -18.29 -18.22
CA SER A 62 50.81 -17.95 -16.80
C SER A 62 52.05 -18.60 -16.19
N ASP A 63 52.31 -19.87 -16.51
CA ASP A 63 53.51 -20.58 -16.05
C ASP A 63 54.79 -19.92 -16.58
N LEU A 64 54.83 -19.56 -17.86
CA LEU A 64 55.97 -18.89 -18.47
C LEU A 64 56.20 -17.49 -17.87
N ILE A 65 55.14 -16.73 -17.61
CA ILE A 65 55.24 -15.44 -16.94
C ILE A 65 55.79 -15.63 -15.51
N ASN A 66 55.28 -16.62 -14.77
CA ASN A 66 55.74 -16.93 -13.42
C ASN A 66 57.23 -17.35 -13.39
N MET A 67 57.69 -18.14 -14.36
CA MET A 67 59.10 -18.49 -14.51
C MET A 67 59.97 -17.25 -14.76
N ASN A 68 59.58 -16.39 -15.70
CA ASN A 68 60.33 -15.16 -15.99
C ASN A 68 60.36 -14.20 -14.78
N LEU A 69 59.29 -14.12 -14.00
CA LEU A 69 59.25 -13.31 -12.78
C LEU A 69 60.24 -13.82 -11.71
N ARG A 70 60.39 -15.14 -11.58
CA ARG A 70 61.40 -15.73 -10.68
C ARG A 70 62.83 -15.41 -11.13
N GLU A 71 63.09 -15.47 -12.44
CA GLU A 71 64.38 -15.06 -12.99
C GLU A 71 64.66 -13.57 -12.76
N ILE A 72 63.65 -12.72 -12.95
CA ILE A 72 63.72 -11.28 -12.65
C ILE A 72 64.09 -11.04 -11.19
N SER A 73 63.41 -11.70 -10.25
CA SER A 73 63.70 -11.57 -8.81
C SER A 73 65.17 -11.94 -8.51
N LYS A 74 65.66 -13.05 -9.07
CA LYS A 74 67.07 -13.48 -8.92
C LYS A 74 68.06 -12.47 -9.51
N MET A 75 67.80 -11.98 -10.72
CA MET A 75 68.65 -10.98 -11.36
C MET A 75 68.72 -9.66 -10.58
N ALA A 76 67.58 -9.20 -10.06
CA ALA A 76 67.50 -7.98 -9.26
C ALA A 76 68.28 -8.11 -7.95
N MET A 77 68.20 -9.27 -7.29
CA MET A 77 69.00 -9.58 -6.11
C MET A 77 70.50 -9.62 -6.43
N ASP A 78 70.90 -10.33 -7.49
CA ASP A 78 72.31 -10.52 -7.82
C ASP A 78 73.00 -9.19 -8.20
N LYS A 79 72.34 -8.38 -9.05
CA LYS A 79 72.93 -7.17 -9.64
C LYS A 79 72.73 -5.91 -8.82
N ASP A 80 71.54 -5.72 -8.25
CA ASP A 80 71.14 -4.46 -7.60
C ASP A 80 70.85 -4.62 -6.11
N LYS A 81 70.99 -5.84 -5.55
CA LYS A 81 70.68 -6.18 -4.15
C LYS A 81 69.23 -5.81 -3.75
N LEU A 82 68.31 -5.98 -4.70
CA LEU A 82 66.88 -5.76 -4.49
C LEU A 82 66.19 -7.09 -4.22
N ASP A 83 65.59 -7.24 -3.04
CA ASP A 83 64.74 -8.37 -2.71
C ASP A 83 63.32 -8.15 -3.25
N LEU A 84 63.07 -8.63 -4.47
CA LEU A 84 61.75 -8.56 -5.09
C LEU A 84 60.96 -9.83 -4.74
N HIS A 85 60.08 -9.74 -3.75
CA HIS A 85 59.14 -10.80 -3.41
C HIS A 85 57.96 -10.78 -4.38
N ILE A 86 58.17 -11.32 -5.58
CA ILE A 86 57.11 -11.39 -6.59
C ILE A 86 56.21 -12.59 -6.30
N GLN A 87 54.94 -12.31 -6.01
CA GLN A 87 53.96 -13.35 -5.78
C GLN A 87 53.52 -14.03 -7.09
N ALA A 88 53.05 -15.27 -6.98
CA ALA A 88 52.49 -15.99 -8.12
C ALA A 88 51.40 -15.14 -8.80
N PRO A 89 51.46 -14.95 -10.13
CA PRO A 89 50.51 -14.09 -10.84
C PRO A 89 49.06 -14.46 -10.54
N LYS A 90 48.23 -13.45 -10.34
CA LYS A 90 46.80 -13.63 -10.12
C LYS A 90 46.06 -13.54 -11.45
N LEU A 91 45.24 -14.54 -11.72
CA LEU A 91 44.29 -14.49 -12.83
C LEU A 91 43.26 -13.39 -12.57
N LEU A 92 42.88 -12.67 -13.61
CA LEU A 92 41.99 -11.51 -13.53
C LEU A 92 40.61 -11.90 -13.01
N SER A 93 40.08 -13.06 -13.43
CA SER A 93 38.82 -13.61 -12.94
C SER A 93 38.83 -13.81 -11.43
N VAL A 94 39.89 -14.44 -10.91
CA VAL A 94 40.10 -14.70 -9.48
C VAL A 94 40.30 -13.40 -8.71
N PHE A 95 41.10 -12.48 -9.25
CA PHE A 95 41.29 -11.15 -8.65
C PHE A 95 39.96 -10.43 -8.44
N TRP A 96 39.10 -10.38 -9.47
CA TRP A 96 37.79 -9.74 -9.34
C TRP A 96 36.88 -10.44 -8.34
N ASP A 97 36.88 -11.77 -8.29
CA ASP A 97 36.11 -12.51 -7.29
C ASP A 97 36.56 -12.19 -5.86
N MET A 98 37.88 -12.09 -5.64
CA MET A 98 38.45 -11.70 -4.36
C MET A 98 38.06 -10.27 -3.96
N VAL A 99 38.12 -9.31 -4.90
CA VAL A 99 37.75 -7.91 -4.67
C VAL A 99 36.25 -7.80 -4.35
N ARG A 100 35.41 -8.49 -5.12
CA ARG A 100 33.95 -8.50 -4.93
C ARG A 100 33.53 -9.10 -3.59
N SER A 101 34.17 -10.21 -3.20
CA SER A 101 33.91 -10.88 -1.93
C SER A 101 34.55 -10.17 -0.73
N GLY A 102 35.42 -9.19 -0.97
CA GLY A 102 36.09 -8.45 0.10
C GLY A 102 37.07 -9.32 0.88
N GLN A 103 37.79 -10.23 0.22
CA GLN A 103 38.73 -11.10 0.92
C GLN A 103 39.80 -10.28 1.65
N PRO A 104 40.08 -10.54 2.95
CA PRO A 104 40.98 -9.70 3.74
C PRO A 104 42.34 -9.49 3.08
N TRP A 105 42.88 -10.56 2.48
CA TRP A 105 44.16 -10.50 1.80
C TRP A 105 44.17 -9.46 0.67
N ILE A 106 43.21 -9.49 -0.28
CA ILE A 106 43.23 -8.54 -1.41
C ILE A 106 42.95 -7.11 -0.94
N ILE A 107 42.09 -6.95 0.08
CA ILE A 107 41.83 -5.64 0.68
C ILE A 107 43.12 -5.04 1.27
N THR A 108 43.92 -5.83 1.98
CA THR A 108 45.24 -5.41 2.46
C THR A 108 46.18 -5.05 1.31
N GLN A 109 46.21 -5.87 0.24
CA GLN A 109 47.09 -5.61 -0.89
C GLN A 109 46.73 -4.32 -1.64
N MET A 110 45.43 -4.02 -1.77
CA MET A 110 44.94 -2.89 -2.55
C MET A 110 45.05 -1.55 -1.81
N LYS A 111 44.92 -1.57 -0.47
CA LYS A 111 44.90 -0.34 0.35
C LYS A 111 46.08 0.60 0.05
N ASP A 112 47.28 0.03 0.01
CA ASP A 112 48.53 0.77 -0.21
C ASP A 112 49.19 0.38 -1.55
N ALA A 113 48.42 -0.08 -2.54
CA ALA A 113 48.98 -0.48 -3.83
C ALA A 113 49.65 0.71 -4.54
N PHE A 114 50.92 0.57 -4.87
CA PHE A 114 51.69 1.48 -5.71
C PHE A 114 51.81 0.92 -7.12
N VAL A 115 51.13 1.55 -8.08
CA VAL A 115 51.06 1.09 -9.47
C VAL A 115 52.41 1.26 -10.19
N LEU A 116 52.96 0.16 -10.72
CA LEU A 116 54.11 0.16 -11.63
C LEU A 116 53.66 0.15 -13.10
N TYR A 117 52.63 -0.64 -13.40
CA TYR A 117 52.04 -0.80 -14.73
C TYR A 117 50.56 -1.11 -14.58
N ASP A 118 49.67 -0.33 -15.18
CA ASP A 118 48.21 -0.59 -15.13
C ASP A 118 47.52 0.07 -16.34
N PRO A 119 47.80 -0.38 -17.57
CA PRO A 119 47.22 0.21 -18.78
C PRO A 119 45.69 0.14 -18.81
N SER A 120 45.09 -0.77 -18.04
CA SER A 120 43.63 -0.93 -17.94
C SER A 120 43.01 -0.06 -16.83
N GLY A 121 43.84 0.55 -15.98
CA GLY A 121 43.39 1.45 -14.92
C GLY A 121 42.55 0.77 -13.84
N TYR A 122 42.82 -0.49 -13.49
CA TYR A 122 42.03 -1.22 -12.50
C TYR A 122 42.30 -0.78 -11.06
N ILE A 123 43.55 -0.45 -10.72
CA ILE A 123 43.97 -0.38 -9.32
C ILE A 123 43.43 0.87 -8.62
N ARG A 124 43.58 2.04 -9.25
CA ARG A 124 43.18 3.33 -8.65
C ARG A 124 41.67 3.45 -8.41
N PRO A 125 40.78 3.03 -9.32
CA PRO A 125 39.34 3.01 -9.05
C PRO A 125 38.97 2.12 -7.88
N ILE A 126 39.57 0.92 -7.76
CA ILE A 126 39.31 0.02 -6.64
C ILE A 126 39.72 0.70 -5.31
N GLN A 127 40.89 1.33 -5.25
CA GLN A 127 41.31 2.10 -4.08
C GLN A 127 40.32 3.23 -3.74
N SER A 128 39.84 3.96 -4.74
CA SER A 128 38.84 5.02 -4.54
C SER A 128 37.52 4.47 -3.99
N LEU A 129 37.04 3.34 -4.52
CA LEU A 129 35.84 2.66 -4.04
C LEU A 129 36.00 2.12 -2.62
N MET A 130 37.18 1.60 -2.27
CA MET A 130 37.52 1.19 -0.90
C MET A 130 37.41 2.37 0.06
N ASN A 131 38.05 3.50 -0.27
CA ASN A 131 38.03 4.70 0.57
C ASN A 131 36.63 5.31 0.73
N GLN A 132 35.76 5.13 -0.27
CA GLN A 132 34.34 5.52 -0.21
C GLN A 132 33.48 4.52 0.58
N GLY A 133 34.04 3.42 1.08
CA GLY A 133 33.29 2.37 1.77
C GLY A 133 32.30 1.64 0.85
N LYS A 134 32.60 1.55 -0.44
CA LYS A 134 31.76 0.87 -1.45
C LYS A 134 32.13 -0.60 -1.66
N LEU A 135 33.30 -1.03 -1.21
CA LEU A 135 33.71 -2.44 -1.30
C LEU A 135 33.47 -3.18 0.02
N SER A 136 32.94 -4.39 -0.10
CA SER A 136 32.78 -5.33 1.01
C SER A 136 34.11 -5.66 1.68
N GLY A 137 34.07 -6.06 2.96
CA GLY A 137 35.28 -6.47 3.70
C GLY A 137 36.23 -5.33 4.10
N THR A 138 35.87 -4.07 3.85
CA THR A 138 36.64 -2.89 4.24
C THR A 138 36.15 -2.29 5.56
N LYS A 139 37.06 -1.65 6.31
CA LYS A 139 36.70 -0.90 7.53
C LYS A 139 35.78 0.26 7.20
N GLU A 140 36.00 0.90 6.06
CA GLU A 140 35.23 2.02 5.54
C GLU A 140 33.79 1.60 5.27
N ARG A 141 33.56 0.43 4.65
CA ARG A 141 32.21 -0.12 4.46
C ARG A 141 31.54 -0.42 5.79
N ALA A 142 32.26 -1.02 6.75
CA ALA A 142 31.72 -1.27 8.07
C ALA A 142 31.30 0.04 8.77
N GLN A 143 32.11 1.09 8.67
CA GLN A 143 31.79 2.40 9.22
C GLN A 143 30.56 3.04 8.55
N VAL A 144 30.43 2.93 7.22
CA VAL A 144 29.23 3.38 6.49
C VAL A 144 27.99 2.67 7.03
N LEU A 145 28.03 1.34 7.18
CA LEU A 145 26.91 0.56 7.71
C LEU A 145 26.54 0.96 9.14
N ILE A 146 27.54 1.15 10.02
CA ILE A 146 27.32 1.60 11.39
C ILE A 146 26.70 3.01 11.42
N ASN A 147 27.17 3.92 10.57
CA ASN A 147 26.66 5.28 10.48
C ASN A 147 25.24 5.35 9.88
N ASP A 148 24.87 4.40 9.03
CA ASP A 148 23.54 4.32 8.42
C ASP A 148 22.50 3.64 9.32
N ALA A 149 22.92 2.77 10.26
CA ALA A 149 22.00 2.05 11.14
C ALA A 149 21.06 2.98 11.95
N PRO A 150 21.51 4.11 12.54
CA PRO A 150 20.62 5.07 13.19
C PRO A 150 19.58 5.69 12.25
N LYS A 151 19.91 5.88 10.97
CA LYS A 151 18.95 6.42 9.97
C LYS A 151 17.79 5.46 9.76
N ARG A 152 18.03 4.14 9.82
CA ARG A 152 16.96 3.13 9.75
C ARG A 152 16.03 3.21 10.95
N ILE A 153 16.55 3.51 12.14
CA ILE A 153 15.72 3.76 13.34
C ILE A 153 14.90 5.04 13.18
N ALA A 154 15.49 6.11 12.66
CA ALA A 154 14.77 7.35 12.40
C ALA A 154 13.63 7.14 11.38
N GLU A 155 13.88 6.38 10.32
CA GLU A 155 12.87 6.02 9.33
C GLU A 155 11.73 5.20 9.95
N ALA A 156 12.06 4.17 10.75
CA ALA A 156 11.04 3.38 11.45
C ALA A 156 10.18 4.25 12.38
N ARG A 157 10.75 5.25 13.05
CA ARG A 157 10.00 6.20 13.88
C ARG A 157 9.10 7.11 13.06
N LYS A 158 9.55 7.53 11.89
CA LYS A 158 8.76 8.34 10.96
C LYS A 158 7.55 7.55 10.47
N ILE A 159 7.73 6.30 10.05
CA ILE A 159 6.62 5.40 9.66
C ILE A 159 5.61 5.26 10.80
N PHE A 160 6.10 4.98 12.02
CA PHE A 160 5.24 4.84 13.21
C PHE A 160 4.41 6.08 13.52
N LEU A 161 4.97 7.26 13.28
CA LEU A 161 4.37 8.53 13.62
C LEU A 161 3.46 9.05 12.51
N GLU A 162 3.99 9.18 11.30
CA GLU A 162 3.33 9.85 10.17
C GLU A 162 2.46 8.87 9.38
N GLU A 163 3.04 7.78 8.86
CA GLU A 163 2.33 6.87 7.95
C GLU A 163 1.17 6.14 8.64
N ILE A 164 1.43 5.57 9.83
CA ILE A 164 0.39 4.84 10.57
C ILE A 164 -0.77 5.76 10.96
N THR A 165 -0.50 6.97 11.47
CA THR A 165 -1.58 7.85 11.91
C THR A 165 -2.39 8.42 10.74
N ALA A 166 -1.73 8.72 9.62
CA ALA A 166 -2.39 9.13 8.39
C ALA A 166 -3.34 8.06 7.82
N ASP A 167 -2.90 6.80 7.78
CA ASP A 167 -3.73 5.67 7.31
C ASP A 167 -4.94 5.44 8.23
N LEU A 168 -4.72 5.50 9.55
CA LEU A 168 -5.81 5.39 10.53
C LEU A 168 -6.84 6.52 10.38
N LEU A 169 -6.39 7.75 10.15
CA LEU A 169 -7.31 8.89 9.97
C LEU A 169 -8.09 8.72 8.67
N SER A 170 -7.42 8.27 7.60
CA SER A 170 -8.06 8.00 6.31
C SER A 170 -9.18 6.97 6.44
N ALA A 171 -8.98 5.89 7.20
CA ALA A 171 -10.01 4.89 7.46
C ALA A 171 -11.24 5.47 8.21
N MET A 172 -11.02 6.35 9.20
CA MET A 172 -12.12 7.07 9.86
C MET A 172 -12.84 8.02 8.89
N VAL A 173 -12.11 8.75 8.06
CA VAL A 173 -12.66 9.69 7.08
C VAL A 173 -13.53 8.96 6.05
N GLU A 174 -13.03 7.88 5.46
CA GLU A 174 -13.74 7.10 4.43
C GLU A 174 -15.03 6.48 4.98
N SER A 175 -14.97 5.85 6.16
CA SER A 175 -16.14 5.25 6.81
C SER A 175 -17.22 6.30 7.14
N ALA A 176 -16.81 7.47 7.64
CA ALA A 176 -17.72 8.59 7.89
C ALA A 176 -18.33 9.16 6.61
N GLN A 177 -17.52 9.37 5.57
CA GLN A 177 -17.98 9.89 4.28
C GLN A 177 -18.99 8.94 3.62
N ALA A 178 -18.77 7.62 3.69
CA ALA A 178 -19.71 6.63 3.17
C ALA A 178 -21.10 6.74 3.82
N VAL A 179 -21.15 6.85 5.15
CA VAL A 179 -22.40 7.03 5.90
C VAL A 179 -23.08 8.35 5.55
N LEU A 180 -22.32 9.43 5.48
CA LEU A 180 -22.85 10.76 5.14
C LEU A 180 -23.40 10.81 3.71
N MET A 181 -22.70 10.20 2.75
CA MET A 181 -23.17 10.03 1.37
C MET A 181 -24.45 9.23 1.32
N PHE A 182 -24.54 8.13 2.08
CA PHE A 182 -25.76 7.34 2.16
C PHE A 182 -26.95 8.14 2.73
N ALA A 183 -26.67 9.05 3.67
CA ALA A 183 -27.63 10.00 4.22
C ALA A 183 -27.94 11.21 3.30
N GLY A 184 -27.40 11.23 2.08
CA GLY A 184 -27.66 12.28 1.08
C GLY A 184 -26.82 13.54 1.26
N VAL A 185 -25.68 13.46 1.96
CA VAL A 185 -24.74 14.56 2.19
C VAL A 185 -23.54 14.39 1.27
N ALA A 186 -23.10 15.46 0.61
CA ALA A 186 -21.84 15.42 -0.13
C ALA A 186 -20.68 15.10 0.84
N PRO A 187 -19.68 14.29 0.44
CA PRO A 187 -18.60 13.89 1.33
C PRO A 187 -17.84 15.14 1.83
N PRO A 188 -17.87 15.43 3.15
CA PRO A 188 -17.23 16.63 3.66
C PRO A 188 -15.71 16.46 3.79
N ALA A 189 -14.99 17.58 3.85
CA ALA A 189 -13.57 17.59 4.22
C ALA A 189 -13.37 17.03 5.64
N SER A 190 -12.22 16.41 5.91
CA SER A 190 -11.92 15.73 7.19
C SER A 190 -12.20 16.60 8.42
N LYS A 191 -11.81 17.89 8.39
CA LYS A 191 -12.07 18.84 9.49
C LYS A 191 -13.56 19.07 9.82
N ASN A 192 -14.46 18.78 8.87
CA ASN A 192 -15.89 19.04 9.00
C ASN A 192 -16.70 17.77 9.34
N ILE A 193 -16.08 16.58 9.30
CA ILE A 193 -16.78 15.30 9.54
C ILE A 193 -17.43 15.25 10.92
N GLY A 194 -16.70 15.65 11.98
CA GLY A 194 -17.23 15.64 13.34
C GLY A 194 -18.51 16.46 13.48
N LYS A 195 -18.52 17.66 12.89
CA LYS A 195 -19.69 18.53 12.83
C LYS A 195 -20.88 17.88 12.11
N GLU A 196 -20.66 17.35 10.89
CA GLU A 196 -21.74 16.75 10.09
C GLU A 196 -22.36 15.52 10.78
N ILE A 197 -21.52 14.66 11.37
CA ILE A 197 -21.98 13.49 12.13
C ILE A 197 -22.77 13.95 13.36
N SER A 198 -22.26 14.94 14.10
CA SER A 198 -22.92 15.44 15.31
C SER A 198 -24.30 16.02 15.02
N GLU A 199 -24.40 16.87 14.00
CA GLU A 199 -25.66 17.53 13.62
C GLU A 199 -26.75 16.54 13.19
N ARG A 200 -26.38 15.43 12.56
CA ARG A 200 -27.32 14.50 11.91
C ARG A 200 -27.63 13.25 12.73
N PHE A 201 -26.65 12.73 13.45
CA PHE A 201 -26.74 11.41 14.07
C PHE A 201 -26.60 11.45 15.60
N VAL A 202 -25.88 12.43 16.16
CA VAL A 202 -25.80 12.61 17.62
C VAL A 202 -27.02 13.37 18.15
N ARG A 203 -27.40 14.49 17.51
CA ARG A 203 -28.59 15.26 17.90
C ARG A 203 -29.89 14.44 17.82
N THR A 204 -29.96 13.52 16.87
CA THR A 204 -31.07 12.58 16.69
C THR A 204 -30.95 11.33 17.57
N LYS A 205 -29.89 11.23 18.39
CA LYS A 205 -29.60 10.13 19.32
C LYS A 205 -29.45 8.76 18.65
N ILE A 206 -29.03 8.72 17.38
CA ILE A 206 -28.75 7.47 16.67
C ILE A 206 -27.40 6.91 17.10
N ILE A 207 -26.41 7.77 17.32
CA ILE A 207 -25.08 7.39 17.85
C ILE A 207 -24.69 8.27 19.05
N PRO A 208 -23.83 7.79 19.96
CA PRO A 208 -23.39 8.58 21.10
C PRO A 208 -22.35 9.64 20.69
N ALA A 209 -22.32 10.76 21.43
CA ALA A 209 -21.38 11.86 21.21
C ALA A 209 -19.90 11.45 21.33
N LYS A 210 -19.60 10.39 22.11
CA LYS A 210 -18.26 9.81 22.24
C LYS A 210 -17.61 9.53 20.89
N ILE A 211 -18.36 8.97 19.93
CA ILE A 211 -17.84 8.59 18.61
C ILE A 211 -17.32 9.82 17.85
N VAL A 212 -18.02 10.96 17.96
CA VAL A 212 -17.57 12.23 17.36
C VAL A 212 -16.33 12.77 18.07
N HIS A 213 -16.30 12.74 19.41
CA HIS A 213 -15.13 13.18 20.16
C HIS A 213 -13.88 12.34 19.85
N ASP A 214 -14.04 11.03 19.69
CA ASP A 214 -12.95 10.13 19.32
C ASP A 214 -12.35 10.51 17.96
N TYR A 215 -13.21 10.83 16.98
CA TYR A 215 -12.78 11.34 15.67
C TYR A 215 -12.06 12.69 15.78
N GLU A 216 -12.65 13.67 16.46
CA GLU A 216 -12.08 15.02 16.56
C GLU A 216 -10.72 15.00 17.29
N ASN A 217 -10.60 14.20 18.35
CA ASN A 217 -9.34 14.02 19.07
C ASN A 217 -8.26 13.40 18.18
N PHE A 218 -8.62 12.38 17.39
CA PHE A 218 -7.66 11.71 16.51
C PHE A 218 -7.27 12.56 15.29
N TYR A 219 -8.22 13.32 14.75
CA TYR A 219 -7.97 14.32 13.71
C TYR A 219 -6.98 15.39 14.20
N GLU A 220 -7.20 15.95 15.39
CA GLU A 220 -6.28 16.96 15.95
C GLU A 220 -4.90 16.38 16.28
N LEU A 221 -4.83 15.13 16.76
CA LEU A 221 -3.55 14.43 16.94
C LEU A 221 -2.77 14.36 15.64
N THR A 222 -3.41 13.90 14.56
CA THR A 222 -2.77 13.73 13.25
C THR A 222 -2.34 15.08 12.69
N ARG A 223 -3.17 16.13 12.81
CA ARG A 223 -2.81 17.49 12.41
C ARG A 223 -1.57 18.01 13.15
N LYS A 224 -1.46 17.73 14.46
CA LYS A 224 -0.29 18.12 15.27
C LYS A 224 0.97 17.35 14.86
N ILE A 225 0.83 16.10 14.45
CA ILE A 225 1.92 15.30 13.89
C ILE A 225 2.38 15.91 12.57
N ASP A 226 1.46 16.22 11.65
CA ASP A 226 1.77 16.81 10.34
C ASP A 226 2.48 18.17 10.45
N HIS A 227 2.13 18.94 11.49
CA HIS A 227 2.78 20.22 11.78
C HIS A 227 4.11 20.10 12.56
N GLY A 228 4.51 18.89 12.93
CA GLY A 228 5.71 18.64 13.73
C GLY A 228 5.59 19.08 15.20
N GLU A 229 4.37 19.36 15.70
CA GLU A 229 4.12 19.66 17.11
C GLU A 229 4.27 18.41 17.98
N ILE A 230 4.00 17.23 17.42
CA ILE A 230 4.20 15.92 18.05
C ILE A 230 5.21 15.15 17.21
N THR A 231 6.37 14.87 17.80
CA THR A 231 7.48 14.19 17.12
C THR A 231 7.72 12.77 17.62
N HIS A 232 6.89 12.28 18.56
CA HIS A 232 7.01 10.95 19.12
C HIS A 232 5.65 10.41 19.57
N ILE A 233 5.41 9.15 19.24
CA ILE A 233 4.29 8.36 19.76
C ILE A 233 4.82 6.98 20.16
N SER A 234 4.37 6.46 21.30
CA SER A 234 4.74 5.12 21.74
C SER A 234 3.90 4.06 21.03
N GLY A 235 4.41 2.83 20.92
CA GLY A 235 3.63 1.70 20.36
C GLY A 235 2.33 1.44 21.12
N LYS A 236 2.33 1.64 22.44
CA LYS A 236 1.13 1.51 23.29
C LYS A 236 0.07 2.56 22.96
N GLU A 237 0.49 3.79 22.64
CA GLU A 237 -0.44 4.83 22.19
C GLU A 237 -1.03 4.48 20.82
N ILE A 238 -0.21 3.99 19.88
CA ILE A 238 -0.71 3.51 18.58
C ILE A 238 -1.75 2.40 18.76
N GLU A 239 -1.51 1.40 19.61
CA GLU A 239 -2.48 0.34 19.89
C GLU A 239 -3.80 0.91 20.44
N LYS A 240 -3.73 1.91 21.32
CA LYS A 240 -4.92 2.60 21.83
C LYS A 240 -5.67 3.35 20.72
N HIS A 241 -4.94 4.02 19.83
CA HIS A 241 -5.54 4.72 18.70
C HIS A 241 -6.17 3.75 17.71
N LEU A 242 -5.52 2.63 17.41
CA LEU A 242 -6.05 1.56 16.56
C LEU A 242 -7.39 1.03 17.11
N ALA A 243 -7.46 0.78 18.42
CA ALA A 243 -8.72 0.37 19.06
C ALA A 243 -9.82 1.44 18.93
N THR A 244 -9.47 2.71 19.13
CA THR A 244 -10.40 3.85 19.00
C THR A 244 -10.93 4.00 17.58
N VAL A 245 -10.03 3.91 16.59
CA VAL A 245 -10.35 3.96 15.15
C VAL A 245 -11.24 2.79 14.76
N THR A 246 -10.95 1.58 15.27
CA THR A 246 -11.78 0.39 15.04
C THR A 246 -13.20 0.58 15.59
N GLU A 247 -13.34 1.06 16.82
CA GLU A 247 -14.65 1.35 17.43
C GLU A 247 -15.44 2.39 16.62
N PHE A 248 -14.76 3.42 16.11
CA PHE A 248 -15.36 4.43 15.25
C PHE A 248 -15.89 3.83 13.94
N ILE A 249 -15.06 3.04 13.23
CA ILE A 249 -15.43 2.41 11.95
C ILE A 249 -16.61 1.45 12.15
N GLU A 250 -16.57 0.62 13.20
CA GLU A 250 -17.70 -0.25 13.54
C GLU A 250 -18.98 0.54 13.85
N SER A 251 -18.85 1.72 14.47
CA SER A 251 -19.98 2.60 14.72
C SER A 251 -20.55 3.19 13.43
N MET A 252 -19.71 3.50 12.45
CA MET A 252 -20.14 3.94 11.12
C MET A 252 -20.85 2.82 10.35
N ASP A 253 -20.33 1.59 10.40
CA ASP A 253 -20.99 0.43 9.78
C ASP A 253 -22.36 0.15 10.40
N LYS A 254 -22.44 0.13 11.74
CA LYS A 254 -23.73 0.00 12.46
C LYS A 254 -24.69 1.11 12.08
N LEU A 255 -24.21 2.35 12.00
CA LEU A 255 -25.02 3.50 11.59
C LEU A 255 -25.51 3.35 10.15
N PHE A 256 -24.66 2.92 9.22
CA PHE A 256 -25.06 2.63 7.84
C PHE A 256 -26.22 1.63 7.79
N ASN A 257 -26.10 0.52 8.52
CA ASN A 257 -27.14 -0.52 8.58
C ASN A 257 -28.45 0.01 9.18
N VAL A 258 -28.38 0.86 10.22
CA VAL A 258 -29.57 1.52 10.79
C VAL A 258 -30.23 2.45 9.77
N LEU A 259 -29.45 3.24 9.05
CA LEU A 259 -29.97 4.16 8.03
C LEU A 259 -30.60 3.40 6.85
N ASP A 260 -29.97 2.31 6.40
CA ASP A 260 -30.51 1.47 5.32
C ASP A 260 -31.84 0.86 5.73
N PHE A 261 -31.92 0.31 6.94
CA PHE A 261 -33.18 -0.18 7.51
C PHE A 261 -34.26 0.90 7.54
N MET A 262 -33.93 2.10 8.04
CA MET A 262 -34.89 3.22 8.11
C MET A 262 -35.37 3.64 6.71
N LYS A 263 -34.46 3.69 5.73
CA LYS A 263 -34.79 4.04 4.35
C LYS A 263 -35.70 3.00 3.70
N LYS A 264 -35.36 1.72 3.82
CA LYS A 264 -36.18 0.58 3.34
C LYS A 264 -37.57 0.58 3.99
N LYS A 265 -37.64 0.76 5.31
CA LYS A 265 -38.91 0.88 6.06
C LYS A 265 -39.76 2.04 5.55
N LYS A 266 -39.14 3.22 5.36
CA LYS A 266 -39.83 4.40 4.84
C LYS A 266 -40.39 4.15 3.44
N MET A 267 -39.61 3.55 2.54
CA MET A 267 -40.07 3.22 1.18
C MET A 267 -41.33 2.34 1.17
N VAL A 268 -41.33 1.26 1.96
CA VAL A 268 -42.50 0.36 2.06
C VAL A 268 -43.69 1.07 2.68
N ASN A 269 -43.47 1.85 3.74
CA ASN A 269 -44.53 2.61 4.42
C ASN A 269 -45.16 3.65 3.50
N ASP A 270 -44.36 4.48 2.84
CA ASP A 270 -44.82 5.55 1.96
C ASP A 270 -45.60 4.96 0.78
N ALA A 271 -45.11 3.88 0.18
CA ALA A 271 -45.78 3.19 -0.92
C ALA A 271 -47.12 2.57 -0.51
N TYR A 272 -47.18 1.92 0.66
CA TYR A 272 -48.41 1.36 1.19
C TYR A 272 -49.42 2.45 1.52
N ASP A 273 -49.01 3.51 2.23
CA ASP A 273 -49.90 4.60 2.60
C ASP A 273 -50.41 5.36 1.37
N LYS A 274 -49.57 5.50 0.33
CA LYS A 274 -49.96 6.01 -0.99
C LYS A 274 -51.05 5.14 -1.65
N SER A 275 -50.84 3.82 -1.66
CA SER A 275 -51.81 2.85 -2.17
C SER A 275 -53.16 2.91 -1.42
N MET A 276 -53.13 3.02 -0.09
CA MET A 276 -54.33 3.13 0.73
C MET A 276 -55.10 4.44 0.47
N LYS A 277 -54.39 5.55 0.28
CA LYS A 277 -55.00 6.84 -0.12
C LYS A 277 -55.67 6.74 -1.50
N ALA A 278 -55.02 6.10 -2.47
CA ALA A 278 -55.58 5.89 -3.80
C ALA A 278 -56.88 5.06 -3.75
N CYS A 279 -56.86 3.94 -3.02
CA CYS A 279 -58.05 3.10 -2.78
C CYS A 279 -59.18 3.89 -2.11
N SER A 280 -58.87 4.67 -1.06
CA SER A 280 -59.86 5.49 -0.35
C SER A 280 -60.49 6.55 -1.27
N ALA A 281 -59.68 7.24 -2.08
CA ALA A 281 -60.16 8.21 -3.04
C ALA A 281 -61.06 7.57 -4.12
N ALA A 282 -60.72 6.37 -4.58
CA ALA A 282 -61.55 5.61 -5.51
C ALA A 282 -62.91 5.24 -4.91
N LEU A 283 -62.90 4.73 -3.67
CA LEU A 283 -64.09 4.38 -2.91
C LEU A 283 -65.05 5.57 -2.73
N LYS A 284 -64.51 6.75 -2.45
CA LYS A 284 -65.30 8.00 -2.37
C LYS A 284 -66.02 8.32 -3.69
N LYS A 285 -65.38 8.10 -4.85
CA LYS A 285 -65.99 8.34 -6.17
C LYS A 285 -67.14 7.38 -6.47
N VAL A 286 -67.09 6.15 -5.97
CA VAL A 286 -68.20 5.18 -6.06
C VAL A 286 -69.24 5.36 -4.95
N GLY A 287 -69.15 6.42 -4.15
CA GLY A 287 -70.19 6.78 -3.17
C GLY A 287 -70.33 5.81 -2.00
N THR A 288 -69.25 5.14 -1.59
CA THR A 288 -69.24 4.40 -0.32
C THR A 288 -69.11 5.36 0.86
N LYS A 289 -69.60 4.96 2.04
CA LYS A 289 -69.27 5.66 3.29
C LYS A 289 -67.74 5.66 3.47
N GLU A 290 -67.23 6.75 4.02
CA GLU A 290 -65.79 6.93 4.24
C GLU A 290 -65.26 5.81 5.16
N PRO A 291 -64.33 4.97 4.68
CA PRO A 291 -63.79 3.88 5.50
C PRO A 291 -62.99 4.42 6.69
N LYS A 292 -63.12 3.79 7.86
CA LYS A 292 -62.50 4.27 9.11
C LYS A 292 -61.05 3.81 9.31
N ASN A 293 -60.65 2.72 8.67
CA ASN A 293 -59.32 2.13 8.83
C ASN A 293 -58.88 1.35 7.58
N HIS A 294 -57.62 0.95 7.56
CA HIS A 294 -57.02 0.23 6.44
C HIS A 294 -57.70 -1.11 6.13
N ALA A 295 -58.18 -1.83 7.14
CA ALA A 295 -58.88 -3.11 6.94
C ALA A 295 -60.23 -2.91 6.22
N GLU A 296 -60.97 -1.86 6.60
CA GLU A 296 -62.22 -1.48 5.91
C GLU A 296 -61.95 -1.03 4.48
N ILE A 297 -60.90 -0.24 4.23
CA ILE A 297 -60.51 0.15 2.87
C ILE A 297 -60.25 -1.09 2.02
N MET A 298 -59.45 -2.05 2.49
CA MET A 298 -59.18 -3.28 1.74
C MET A 298 -60.45 -4.10 1.46
N LYS A 299 -61.34 -4.23 2.46
CA LYS A 299 -62.61 -4.95 2.32
C LYS A 299 -63.51 -4.30 1.27
N HIS A 300 -63.70 -2.99 1.35
CA HIS A 300 -64.53 -2.26 0.40
C HIS A 300 -63.91 -2.19 -1.00
N PHE A 301 -62.59 -2.07 -1.09
CA PHE A 301 -61.87 -2.09 -2.36
C PHE A 301 -62.08 -3.42 -3.09
N LYS A 302 -61.93 -4.55 -2.39
CA LYS A 302 -62.25 -5.88 -2.93
C LYS A 302 -63.69 -5.93 -3.46
N MET A 303 -64.65 -5.53 -2.63
CA MET A 303 -66.08 -5.64 -2.95
C MET A 303 -66.52 -4.76 -4.13
N HIS A 304 -65.94 -3.57 -4.30
CA HIS A 304 -66.42 -2.60 -5.28
C HIS A 304 -65.59 -2.50 -6.56
N PHE A 305 -64.32 -2.92 -6.53
CA PHE A 305 -63.42 -2.83 -7.67
C PHE A 305 -62.95 -4.19 -8.17
N VAL A 306 -62.70 -5.15 -7.29
CA VAL A 306 -62.13 -6.46 -7.67
C VAL A 306 -63.23 -7.46 -7.99
N ASP A 307 -64.21 -7.62 -7.10
CA ASP A 307 -65.32 -8.56 -7.27
C ASP A 307 -66.25 -8.17 -8.42
N THR A 308 -66.24 -6.88 -8.80
CA THR A 308 -66.93 -6.32 -9.97
C THR A 308 -66.11 -6.43 -11.26
N GLY A 309 -64.87 -6.94 -11.20
CA GLY A 309 -63.99 -7.08 -12.36
C GLY A 309 -63.44 -5.76 -12.93
N LEU A 310 -63.64 -4.63 -12.23
CA LEU A 310 -63.12 -3.32 -12.66
C LEU A 310 -61.59 -3.21 -12.49
N VAL A 311 -61.02 -3.96 -11.55
CA VAL A 311 -59.59 -4.02 -11.26
C VAL A 311 -59.18 -5.49 -11.08
N SER A 312 -58.02 -5.89 -11.64
CA SER A 312 -57.50 -7.26 -11.50
C SER A 312 -57.32 -7.67 -10.03
N LYS A 313 -57.54 -8.95 -9.74
CA LYS A 313 -57.27 -9.56 -8.43
C LYS A 313 -55.80 -9.42 -8.01
N ASP A 314 -54.89 -9.38 -8.97
CA ASP A 314 -53.45 -9.24 -8.70
C ASP A 314 -53.14 -7.99 -7.89
N HIS A 315 -53.83 -6.88 -8.16
CA HIS A 315 -53.67 -5.63 -7.41
C HIS A 315 -54.08 -5.76 -5.94
N LEU A 316 -55.09 -6.59 -5.63
CA LEU A 316 -55.48 -6.87 -4.25
C LEU A 316 -54.44 -7.74 -3.54
N GLU A 317 -53.85 -8.72 -4.23
CA GLU A 317 -52.78 -9.54 -3.67
C GLU A 317 -51.52 -8.70 -3.43
N THR A 318 -51.16 -7.81 -4.37
CA THR A 318 -50.08 -6.83 -4.18
C THR A 318 -50.34 -5.95 -2.95
N LEU A 319 -51.56 -5.43 -2.78
CA LEU A 319 -51.90 -4.59 -1.63
C LEU A 319 -51.80 -5.34 -0.29
N LYS A 320 -52.21 -6.62 -0.25
CA LYS A 320 -52.04 -7.49 0.93
C LYS A 320 -50.57 -7.75 1.22
N MET A 321 -49.77 -8.04 0.20
CA MET A 321 -48.33 -8.22 0.33
C MET A 321 -47.66 -6.96 0.90
N MET A 322 -47.99 -5.77 0.38
CA MET A 322 -47.47 -4.51 0.90
C MET A 322 -47.84 -4.29 2.39
N HIS A 323 -49.06 -4.67 2.78
CA HIS A 323 -49.47 -4.63 4.20
C HIS A 323 -48.67 -5.60 5.07
N THR A 324 -48.42 -6.82 4.58
CA THR A 324 -47.57 -7.80 5.27
C THR A 324 -46.14 -7.30 5.41
N ASN A 325 -45.57 -6.73 4.35
CA ASN A 325 -44.21 -6.18 4.36
C ASN A 325 -44.11 -5.02 5.36
N LYS A 326 -45.09 -4.12 5.40
CA LYS A 326 -45.18 -3.06 6.42
C LYS A 326 -45.15 -3.62 7.84
N LYS A 327 -45.97 -4.65 8.12
CA LYS A 327 -45.99 -5.32 9.43
C LYS A 327 -44.68 -6.03 9.76
N ALA A 328 -43.99 -6.59 8.78
CA ALA A 328 -42.68 -7.22 8.97
C ALA A 328 -41.64 -6.19 9.43
N PHE A 329 -41.64 -4.97 8.85
CA PHE A 329 -40.80 -3.85 9.31
C PHE A 329 -41.15 -3.33 10.71
N ASP A 330 -42.41 -3.42 11.13
CA ASP A 330 -42.84 -3.00 12.47
C ASP A 330 -42.53 -4.06 13.54
N SER A 331 -42.50 -5.34 13.15
CA SER A 331 -42.20 -6.46 14.04
C SER A 331 -40.73 -6.93 14.01
N GLY A 332 -39.88 -6.30 13.19
CA GLY A 332 -38.46 -6.64 13.06
C GLY A 332 -38.16 -7.87 12.19
N LYS A 333 -39.16 -8.45 11.51
CA LYS A 333 -39.03 -9.64 10.65
C LYS A 333 -38.67 -9.31 9.21
N VAL A 334 -37.72 -8.40 9.01
CA VAL A 334 -37.40 -7.87 7.67
C VAL A 334 -36.70 -8.90 6.78
N SER A 335 -36.05 -9.89 7.37
CA SER A 335 -35.47 -11.05 6.66
C SER A 335 -36.48 -11.83 5.81
N ASP A 336 -37.77 -11.71 6.13
CA ASP A 336 -38.84 -12.44 5.45
C ASP A 336 -39.31 -11.73 4.16
N ILE A 337 -38.76 -10.54 3.87
CA ILE A 337 -39.11 -9.71 2.72
C ILE A 337 -37.99 -9.76 1.69
N SER A 338 -38.30 -10.02 0.43
CA SER A 338 -37.31 -9.94 -0.65
C SER A 338 -36.86 -8.50 -0.88
N GLU A 339 -35.58 -8.28 -1.17
CA GLU A 339 -35.09 -6.92 -1.50
C GLU A 339 -35.80 -6.34 -2.73
N ASN A 340 -36.08 -7.18 -3.73
CA ASN A 340 -36.84 -6.77 -4.92
C ASN A 340 -38.21 -6.19 -4.56
N ASP A 341 -38.91 -6.75 -3.57
CA ASP A 341 -40.21 -6.24 -3.14
C ASP A 341 -40.11 -4.91 -2.41
N ILE A 342 -39.03 -4.70 -1.64
CA ILE A 342 -38.76 -3.43 -0.98
C ILE A 342 -38.52 -2.35 -2.04
N TYR A 343 -37.62 -2.59 -3.00
CA TYR A 343 -37.30 -1.61 -4.03
C TYR A 343 -38.46 -1.39 -5.04
N SER A 344 -39.26 -2.42 -5.30
CA SER A 344 -40.42 -2.34 -6.21
C SER A 344 -41.67 -1.75 -5.57
N SER A 345 -41.66 -1.43 -4.28
CA SER A 345 -42.83 -0.95 -3.55
C SER A 345 -43.50 0.29 -4.19
N ASN A 346 -42.70 1.24 -4.69
CA ASN A 346 -43.24 2.41 -5.41
C ASN A 346 -43.84 2.08 -6.78
N VAL A 347 -43.29 1.06 -7.47
CA VAL A 347 -43.84 0.56 -8.73
C VAL A 347 -45.19 -0.11 -8.48
N TYR A 348 -45.28 -0.93 -7.44
CA TYR A 348 -46.54 -1.55 -7.00
C TYR A 348 -47.62 -0.51 -6.70
N ALA A 349 -47.29 0.53 -5.93
CA ALA A 349 -48.21 1.63 -5.62
C ALA A 349 -48.67 2.38 -6.88
N SER A 350 -47.74 2.68 -7.80
CA SER A 350 -48.05 3.43 -9.02
C SER A 350 -48.89 2.60 -10.02
N ASN A 351 -48.64 1.30 -10.12
CA ASN A 351 -49.44 0.38 -10.93
C ASN A 351 -50.89 0.27 -10.41
N LEU A 352 -51.06 0.20 -9.09
CA LEU A 352 -52.39 0.22 -8.47
C LEU A 352 -53.12 1.55 -8.73
N GLU A 353 -52.44 2.69 -8.55
CA GLU A 353 -53.02 4.01 -8.84
C GLU A 353 -53.49 4.14 -10.29
N LYS A 354 -52.66 3.67 -11.23
CA LYS A 354 -53.02 3.66 -12.66
C LYS A 354 -54.24 2.77 -12.92
N ALA A 355 -54.24 1.55 -12.40
CA ALA A 355 -55.37 0.63 -12.55
C ALA A 355 -56.68 1.20 -12.00
N ILE A 356 -56.61 1.91 -10.87
CA ILE A 356 -57.76 2.63 -10.29
C ILE A 356 -58.18 3.82 -11.17
N GLY A 357 -57.23 4.57 -11.71
CA GLY A 357 -57.46 5.75 -12.55
C GLY A 357 -58.15 5.41 -13.88
N ASP A 358 -57.84 4.24 -14.45
CA ASP A 358 -58.40 3.77 -15.72
C ASP A 358 -59.86 3.28 -15.61
N VAL A 359 -60.40 3.16 -14.38
CA VAL A 359 -61.79 2.75 -14.15
C VAL A 359 -62.77 3.86 -14.58
N LYS A 360 -63.51 3.62 -15.67
CA LYS A 360 -64.63 4.48 -16.10
C LYS A 360 -65.80 4.38 -15.12
N ILE A 361 -66.05 5.46 -14.36
CA ILE A 361 -67.00 5.51 -13.24
C ILE A 361 -68.45 5.24 -13.67
N ASP A 362 -68.82 5.47 -14.94
CA ASP A 362 -70.17 5.20 -15.45
C ASP A 362 -70.52 3.70 -15.47
N ARG A 363 -69.54 2.81 -15.66
CA ARG A 363 -69.72 1.34 -15.56
C ARG A 363 -69.99 0.89 -14.12
N ALA A 364 -69.32 1.51 -13.14
CA ALA A 364 -69.47 1.16 -11.73
C ALA A 364 -70.86 1.54 -11.16
N LYS A 365 -71.53 2.54 -11.74
CA LYS A 365 -72.91 2.90 -11.39
C LYS A 365 -73.95 1.98 -12.05
N SER A 366 -73.73 1.54 -13.29
CA SER A 366 -74.68 0.67 -14.01
C SER A 366 -74.75 -0.77 -13.45
N GLU A 367 -73.65 -1.30 -12.92
CA GLU A 367 -73.67 -2.62 -12.27
C GLU A 367 -74.38 -2.60 -10.90
N ARG A 368 -74.34 -1.47 -10.18
CA ARG A 368 -75.13 -1.27 -8.94
C ARG A 368 -76.64 -1.26 -9.18
N SER A 369 -77.11 -0.77 -10.32
CA SER A 369 -78.53 -0.83 -10.65
C SER A 369 -79.03 -2.24 -10.99
N ASN A 370 -78.15 -3.10 -11.53
CA ASN A 370 -78.52 -4.48 -11.85
C ASN A 370 -78.42 -5.43 -10.65
N GLY A 371 -77.52 -5.18 -9.69
CA GLY A 371 -77.37 -6.01 -8.47
C GLY A 371 -78.41 -5.80 -7.37
N LYS A 372 -79.37 -4.87 -7.54
CA LYS A 372 -80.52 -4.66 -6.62
C LYS A 372 -81.83 -5.30 -7.09
N LYS A 373 -81.79 -6.05 -8.20
CA LYS A 373 -82.89 -6.91 -8.67
C LYS A 373 -82.43 -8.36 -8.68
N ALA A 374 -82.33 -8.97 -7.50
CA ALA A 374 -82.41 -10.42 -7.29
C ALA A 374 -82.80 -10.67 -5.84
#